data_AF-A0AA51DT00-F1
#
_entry.id   AF-A0AA51DT00-F1
#
_cell.length_a   1.000
_cell.length_b   1.000
_cell.length_c   1.000
_cell.angle_alpha   90.00
_cell.angle_beta   90.00
_cell.angle_gamma   90.00
#
_symmetry.space_group_name_H-M   'P 1'
#
loop_
_entity.id
_entity.type
_entity.pdbx_description
1 polymer ?
#
loop_
_entity_poly.entity_id
_entity_poly.type
_entity_poly.pdbx_seq_one_letter_code
_entity_poly.pdbx_strand_id
1 'polypeptide(L)' 'MENGNKISYFDYISSLKNEDCNQALKRIAGRIDIDVLNKLVEETPGITEIQKDFYKVMLSERKKKYLIIVWSCC' A
#
# COMPACT_ATOMS: atom_id res chain seq x y z
N MET A 1 10.68 -15.31 -7.26
CA MET A 1 11.46 -15.11 -8.49
C MET A 1 10.64 -15.67 -9.63
N GLU A 2 10.58 -15.01 -10.77
CA GLU A 2 9.91 -15.51 -11.97
C GLU A 2 10.97 -15.53 -13.07
N ASN A 3 11.16 -16.68 -13.71
CA ASN A 3 12.21 -16.89 -14.72
C ASN A 3 13.62 -16.47 -14.25
N GLY A 4 13.95 -16.74 -12.98
CA GLY A 4 15.26 -16.40 -12.39
C GLY A 4 15.43 -14.92 -11.98
N ASN A 5 14.46 -14.05 -12.26
CA ASN A 5 14.51 -12.64 -11.91
C ASN A 5 13.73 -12.32 -10.62
N LYS A 6 14.17 -11.28 -9.90
CA LYS A 6 13.41 -10.70 -8.80
C LYS A 6 12.13 -10.07 -9.37
N ILE A 7 10.99 -10.59 -8.95
CA ILE A 7 9.69 -10.08 -9.40
C ILE A 7 9.47 -8.71 -8.77
N SER A 8 9.03 -7.75 -9.57
CA SER A 8 8.52 -6.48 -9.08
C SER A 8 7.27 -6.73 -8.24
N TYR A 9 7.28 -6.25 -6.99
CA TYR A 9 6.11 -6.40 -6.10
C TYR A 9 4.85 -5.80 -6.72
N PHE A 10 4.99 -4.66 -7.40
CA PHE A 10 3.87 -4.01 -8.05
C PHE A 10 3.29 -4.86 -9.18
N ASP A 11 4.15 -5.41 -10.05
CA ASP A 11 3.69 -6.19 -11.21
C ASP A 11 3.07 -7.52 -10.77
N TYR A 12 3.65 -8.16 -9.74
CA TYR A 12 3.08 -9.38 -9.18
C TYR A 12 1.69 -9.15 -8.58
N ILE A 13 1.56 -8.16 -7.69
CA ILE A 13 0.31 -7.84 -7.00
C ILE A 13 -0.76 -7.37 -7.99
N SER A 14 -0.39 -6.51 -8.94
CA SER A 14 -1.34 -5.99 -9.95
C SER A 14 -1.72 -7.03 -11.01
N SER A 15 -0.95 -8.11 -11.17
CA SER A 15 -1.31 -9.19 -12.10
C SER A 15 -2.54 -9.98 -11.67
N LEU A 16 -2.91 -9.93 -10.39
CA LEU A 16 -4.05 -10.64 -9.79
C LEU A 16 -4.08 -12.17 -10.04
N LYS A 17 -2.96 -12.77 -10.46
CA LYS A 17 -2.86 -14.19 -10.82
C LYS A 17 -2.96 -15.15 -9.62
N ASN A 18 -2.78 -14.65 -8.40
CA ASN A 18 -2.76 -15.45 -7.18
C ASN A 18 -3.96 -15.10 -6.29
N GLU A 19 -4.94 -16.00 -6.23
CA GLU A 19 -6.19 -15.75 -5.52
C GLU A 19 -6.01 -15.61 -4.00
N ASP A 20 -5.13 -16.39 -3.38
CA ASP A 20 -4.82 -16.25 -1.94
C ASP A 20 -4.21 -14.87 -1.64
N CYS A 21 -3.35 -14.37 -2.55
CA CYS A 21 -2.80 -13.03 -2.47
C CYS A 21 -3.90 -11.97 -2.61
N ASN A 22 -4.81 -12.13 -3.57
CA ASN A 22 -5.95 -11.24 -3.79
C ASN A 22 -6.86 -11.13 -2.56
N GLN A 23 -7.17 -12.27 -1.93
CA GLN A 23 -7.98 -12.31 -0.70
C GLN A 23 -7.26 -11.67 0.49
N ALA A 24 -5.94 -11.88 0.60
CA ALA A 24 -5.13 -11.20 1.60
C ALA A 24 -5.13 -9.68 1.38
N LEU A 25 -5.02 -9.22 0.13
CA LEU A 25 -5.06 -7.79 -0.22
C LEU A 25 -6.41 -7.17 0.16
N LYS A 26 -7.54 -7.82 -0.18
CA LYS A 26 -8.89 -7.37 0.21
C LYS A 26 -9.02 -7.22 1.73
N ARG A 27 -8.56 -8.22 2.50
CA ARG A 27 -8.59 -8.18 3.97
C ARG A 27 -7.76 -7.05 4.56
N ILE A 28 -6.55 -6.82 4.04
CA ILE A 28 -5.67 -5.77 4.54
C ILE A 28 -6.18 -4.39 4.15
N ALA A 29 -6.68 -4.22 2.91
CA ALA A 29 -7.22 -2.95 2.45
C ALA A 29 -8.37 -2.44 3.32
N GLY A 30 -9.26 -3.33 3.77
CA GLY A 30 -10.34 -2.98 4.70
C GLY A 30 -9.88 -2.57 6.11
N ARG A 31 -8.63 -2.83 6.49
CA ARG A 31 -8.04 -2.45 7.78
C ARG A 31 -7.21 -1.17 7.73
N ILE A 32 -6.92 -0.66 6.53
CA ILE A 32 -6.09 0.54 6.38
C ILE A 32 -6.94 1.77 6.65
N ASP A 33 -6.76 2.36 7.83
CA ASP A 33 -7.26 3.68 8.17
C ASP A 33 -6.17 4.72 7.89
N ILE A 34 -6.47 5.70 7.02
CA ILE A 34 -5.48 6.71 6.63
C ILE A 34 -5.31 7.77 7.71
N ASP A 35 -6.34 8.04 8.51
CA ASP A 35 -6.30 9.07 9.55
C ASP A 35 -5.45 8.60 10.73
N VAL A 36 -5.55 7.31 11.07
CA VAL A 36 -4.66 6.68 12.06
C VAL A 36 -3.20 6.72 11.60
N LEU A 37 -2.94 6.46 10.31
CA LEU A 37 -1.58 6.53 9.76
C LEU A 37 -1.04 7.97 9.73
N ASN A 38 -1.88 8.94 9.35
CA ASN A 38 -1.50 10.36 9.35
C ASN A 38 -1.18 10.84 10.78
N LYS A 39 -1.96 10.40 11.77
CA LYS A 39 -1.71 10.68 13.18
C LYS A 39 -0.40 10.06 13.66
N LEU A 40 -0.10 8.81 13.27
CA LEU A 40 1.16 8.16 13.57
C LEU A 40 2.36 8.95 13.02
N VAL A 41 2.27 9.44 11.79
CA VAL A 41 3.32 10.28 11.19
C VAL A 41 3.46 11.59 11.97
N GLU A 42 2.36 12.20 12.40
CA GLU A 42 2.38 13.45 13.16
C GLU A 42 3.06 13.29 14.53
N GLU A 43 2.76 12.20 15.23
CA GLU A 43 3.26 11.90 16.58
C GLU A 43 4.68 11.34 16.58
N THR A 44 5.26 11.02 15.42
CA THR A 44 6.60 10.44 15.32
C THR A 44 7.67 11.48 15.70
N PRO A 45 8.45 11.26 16.77
CA PRO A 45 9.51 12.17 17.15
C PRO A 45 10.72 12.04 16.20
N GLY A 46 11.45 13.14 16.01
CA GLY A 46 12.72 13.13 15.29
C GLY A 46 12.64 13.22 13.76
N ILE A 47 11.44 13.44 13.20
CA ILE A 47 11.25 13.75 11.77
C ILE A 47 10.81 15.21 11.58
N THR A 48 11.22 15.81 10.46
CA THR A 48 10.88 17.19 10.12
C THR A 48 9.48 17.30 9.52
N GLU A 49 8.92 18.51 9.51
CA GLU A 49 7.62 18.77 8.86
C GLU A 49 7.62 18.39 7.37
N ILE A 50 8.70 18.68 6.64
CA ILE A 50 8.84 18.28 5.23
C ILE A 50 8.81 16.75 5.07
N GLN A 51 9.45 16.02 5.99
CA GLN A 51 9.41 14.56 5.98
C GLN A 51 8.01 14.03 6.30
N LYS A 52 7.30 14.64 7.26
CA LYS A 52 5.91 14.29 7.58
C LYS A 52 5.01 14.47 6.36
N ASP A 53 5.11 15.62 5.69
CA ASP A 53 4.33 15.89 4.49
C ASP A 53 4.62 14.89 3.38
N PHE A 54 5.90 14.60 3.14
CA PHE A 54 6.31 13.58 2.20
C PHE A 54 5.70 12.20 2.53
N TYR A 55 5.74 11.76 3.79
CA TYR A 55 5.15 10.48 4.19
C TYR A 55 3.63 10.45 4.02
N LYS A 56 2.92 11.50 4.42
CA LYS A 56 1.45 11.60 4.26
C LYS A 56 1.04 11.50 2.79
N VAL A 57 1.76 12.19 1.89
CA VAL A 57 1.54 12.11 0.43
C VAL A 57 1.80 10.69 -0.07
N MET A 58 2.97 10.11 0.27
CA MET A 58 3.34 8.77 -0.20
C MET A 58 2.39 7.68 0.28
N LEU A 59 1.90 7.76 1.52
CA LEU A 59 0.91 6.82 2.07
C LEU A 59 -0.44 6.94 1.34
N SER A 60 -0.88 8.17 1.08
CA SER A 60 -2.13 8.44 0.35
C SER A 60 -2.09 7.90 -1.08
N GLU A 61 -1.01 8.18 -1.82
CA GLU A 61 -0.84 7.69 -3.19
C GLU A 61 -0.73 6.16 -3.26
N ARG A 62 -0.01 5.55 -2.32
CA ARG A 62 0.05 4.08 -2.23
C ARG A 62 -1.34 3.50 -1.94
N LYS A 63 -2.10 4.07 -1.00
CA LYS A 63 -3.45 3.60 -0.68
C LYS A 63 -4.37 3.66 -1.90
N LYS A 64 -4.34 4.76 -2.67
CA LYS A 64 -5.11 4.88 -3.93
C LYS A 64 -4.77 3.75 -4.90
N LYS A 65 -3.47 3.48 -5.09
CA LYS A 65 -3.02 2.41 -5.99
C LYS A 65 -3.47 1.03 -5.52
N TYR A 66 -3.37 0.74 -4.22
CA TYR A 66 -3.88 -0.50 -3.62
C TYR A 66 -5.40 -0.62 -3.79
N LEU A 67 -6.15 0.47 -3.58
CA LEU A 67 -7.59 0.48 -3.76
C LEU A 67 -7.95 0.13 -5.21
N ILE A 68 -7.33 0.78 -6.20
CA ILE A 68 -7.57 0.47 -7.62
C ILE A 68 -7.37 -1.02 -7.91
N ILE A 69 -6.27 -1.63 -7.44
CA ILE A 69 -6.00 -3.06 -7.64
C ILE A 69 -7.06 -3.94 -6.97
N VAL A 70 -7.45 -3.61 -5.74
CA VAL A 70 -8.46 -4.38 -4.99
C VAL A 70 -9.84 -4.31 -5.66
N TRP A 71 -10.21 -3.15 -6.22
CA TRP A 71 -11.46 -3.01 -6.97
C TRP A 71 -11.45 -3.79 -8.29
N SER A 72 -10.29 -3.88 -8.97
CA SER A 72 -10.14 -4.72 -10.16
C SER A 72 -10.25 -6.23 -9.90
N CYS A 73 -10.29 -6.66 -8.64
CA CYS A 73 -10.44 -8.06 -8.25
C CYS A 73 -11.90 -8.47 -7.98
N CYS A 74 -12.87 -7.57 -8.14
CA CYS A 74 -14.31 -7.85 -8.11
C CYS A 74 -14.89 -7.70 -9.52
#